data_AF-F0T9R1-F1
#
_entry.id   AF-F0T9R1-F1
#
_cell.length_a   1.000
_cell.length_b   1.000
_cell.length_c   1.000
_cell.angle_alpha   90.00
_cell.angle_beta   90.00
_cell.angle_gamma   90.00
#
_symmetry.space_group_name_H-M   'P 1'
#
loop_
_entity.id
_entity.type
_entity.pdbx_description
1 polymer ?
#
loop_
_entity_poly.entity_id
_entity_poly.type
_entity_poly.pdbx_seq_one_letter_code
_entity_poly.pdbx_strand_id
1 'polypeptide(L)'
;MLKRKFGKTGERVSILGFGCMRLPILDGNPEKINEPLAREMLYHAIDEGVNYVDTAFPYHGTSAQGGGMSEVFLGNALRNNYREDVFLSTKLPSWLVQKKEDLNFFLDEQLKRLQTDRIDFYLLHGLHQDFWQTLLLADVFDFLDNAIDEGKIGYAGFSFHDEYEFFKLVVDSYDWSFAQIQLNYMDEKFQAGKAGLDYAKNQDLGTVIMEPLRGGCLTKNLPEEVKSIWNGAENKKSPAEWGLRYLWNQPEVNVVLSGMSTMEQLNENLEIAKRGHVNSLTHDELELYEKVKNVYAERVHVGCTSCNYCMPCPKGVDIPLNLSLLNDVYMYKNLEKPTGNYKFLMGKKMSAGYCNQCGDCEKKCTQNLEVTSYLQENVDLFE
;
A
#
# COMPACT_ATOMS: atom_id res chain seq x y z
N MET A 1 18.25 2.14 14.85
CA MET A 1 17.33 1.42 13.94
C MET A 1 17.83 0.02 13.58
N LEU A 2 16.94 -0.99 13.50
CA LEU A 2 17.27 -2.32 12.93
C LEU A 2 17.30 -2.26 11.40
N LYS A 3 18.23 -3.00 10.76
CA LYS A 3 18.36 -3.09 9.29
C LYS A 3 18.37 -4.53 8.78
N ARG A 4 17.77 -4.77 7.61
CA ARG A 4 17.72 -6.06 6.91
C ARG A 4 18.43 -5.98 5.56
N LYS A 5 18.95 -7.11 5.07
CA LYS A 5 19.47 -7.22 3.70
C LYS A 5 18.28 -7.18 2.74
N PHE A 6 18.33 -6.34 1.71
CA PHE A 6 17.21 -6.12 0.80
C PHE A 6 17.27 -7.04 -0.41
N GLY A 7 16.84 -8.30 -0.22
CA GLY A 7 16.88 -9.33 -1.26
C GLY A 7 18.24 -9.45 -1.94
N LYS A 8 18.21 -9.59 -3.26
CA LYS A 8 19.39 -9.73 -4.13
C LYS A 8 20.18 -8.43 -4.34
N THR A 9 19.62 -7.26 -4.00
CA THR A 9 20.34 -5.97 -4.11
C THR A 9 21.57 -5.92 -3.19
N GLY A 10 21.51 -6.63 -2.06
CA GLY A 10 22.57 -6.61 -1.05
C GLY A 10 22.53 -5.39 -0.11
N GLU A 11 21.70 -4.40 -0.40
CA GLU A 11 21.58 -3.18 0.40
C GLU A 11 21.07 -3.46 1.81
N ARG A 12 21.45 -2.59 2.76
CA ARG A 12 21.03 -2.66 4.16
C ARG A 12 20.00 -1.57 4.44
N VAL A 13 18.72 -1.94 4.36
CA VAL A 13 17.58 -1.04 4.56
C VAL A 13 17.02 -1.13 5.98
N SER A 14 16.56 -0.01 6.53
CA SER A 14 15.86 0.05 7.81
C SER A 14 14.54 -0.70 7.74
N ILE A 15 14.18 -1.42 8.80
CA ILE A 15 12.93 -2.20 8.81
C ILE A 15 11.68 -1.32 8.80
N LEU A 16 11.81 -0.08 9.28
CA LEU A 16 10.82 0.98 9.12
C LEU A 16 11.25 1.86 7.95
N GLY A 17 10.34 2.07 7.00
CA GLY A 17 10.48 3.07 5.95
C GLY A 17 9.59 4.27 6.23
N PHE A 18 10.09 5.46 5.87
CA PHE A 18 9.36 6.71 6.01
C PHE A 18 8.45 6.92 4.80
N GLY A 19 7.14 6.68 4.97
CA GLY A 19 6.15 6.81 3.90
C GLY A 19 5.60 8.23 3.75
N CYS A 20 5.85 8.86 2.60
CA CYS A 20 5.51 10.26 2.34
C CYS A 20 4.10 10.48 1.73
N MET A 21 3.21 9.49 1.79
CA MET A 21 1.80 9.62 1.36
C MET A 21 0.93 10.37 2.39
N ARG A 22 1.38 10.45 3.65
CA ARG A 22 0.61 10.96 4.79
C ARG A 22 1.34 12.07 5.56
N LEU A 23 2.18 12.84 4.87
CA LEU A 23 2.85 13.99 5.50
C LEU A 23 1.81 14.93 6.12
N PRO A 24 2.14 15.65 7.20
CA PRO A 24 1.23 16.61 7.79
C PRO A 24 0.83 17.68 6.77
N ILE A 25 -0.44 18.10 6.80
CA ILE A 25 -1.02 19.06 5.85
C ILE A 25 -1.64 20.26 6.57
N LEU A 26 -1.75 21.38 5.87
CA LEU A 26 -2.41 22.60 6.32
C LEU A 26 -3.84 22.67 5.77
N ASP A 27 -4.77 23.17 6.58
CA ASP A 27 -6.17 23.41 6.22
C ASP A 27 -6.93 22.20 5.65
N GLY A 28 -6.46 20.97 5.95
CA GLY A 28 -7.03 19.75 5.37
C GLY A 28 -6.79 19.60 3.86
N ASN A 29 -5.95 20.43 3.24
CA ASN A 29 -5.65 20.37 1.83
C ASN A 29 -4.45 19.44 1.56
N PRO A 30 -4.62 18.33 0.81
CA PRO A 30 -3.54 17.38 0.55
C PRO A 30 -2.35 17.99 -0.20
N GLU A 31 -2.54 19.05 -0.99
CA GLU A 31 -1.48 19.74 -1.74
C GLU A 31 -0.66 20.71 -0.86
N LYS A 32 -1.16 21.09 0.32
CA LYS A 32 -0.48 22.00 1.25
C LYS A 32 0.21 21.23 2.35
N ILE A 33 1.37 20.64 2.06
CA ILE A 33 2.21 20.01 3.09
C ILE A 33 2.62 21.07 4.14
N ASN A 34 2.49 20.75 5.42
CA ASN A 34 3.08 21.52 6.50
C ASN A 34 4.60 21.25 6.51
N GLU A 35 5.33 21.93 5.63
CA GLU A 35 6.74 21.63 5.40
C GLU A 35 7.64 21.73 6.64
N PRO A 36 7.49 22.72 7.55
CA PRO A 36 8.30 22.76 8.76
C PRO A 36 8.17 21.48 9.60
N LEU A 37 6.95 21.03 9.87
CA LEU A 37 6.70 19.82 10.66
C LEU A 37 7.10 18.55 9.89
N ALA A 38 6.77 18.47 8.60
CA ALA A 38 7.16 17.33 7.76
C ALA A 38 8.68 17.16 7.68
N ARG A 39 9.43 18.27 7.61
CA ARG A 39 10.90 18.28 7.57
C ARG A 39 11.49 17.86 8.92
N GLU A 40 10.96 18.39 10.02
CA GLU A 40 11.36 17.97 11.37
C GLU A 40 11.17 16.46 11.56
N MET A 41 10.00 15.93 11.16
CA MET A 41 9.71 14.50 11.20
C MET A 41 10.69 13.69 10.34
N LEU A 42 10.94 14.12 9.10
CA LEU A 42 11.86 13.43 8.19
C LEU A 42 13.28 13.38 8.78
N TYR A 43 13.81 14.52 9.23
CA TYR A 43 15.16 14.59 9.77
C TYR A 43 15.29 13.75 11.04
N HIS A 44 14.31 13.83 11.94
CA HIS A 44 14.33 13.01 13.16
C HIS A 44 14.33 11.51 12.83
N ALA A 45 13.55 11.07 11.83
CA ALA A 45 13.54 9.68 11.40
C ALA A 45 14.92 9.24 10.88
N ILE A 46 15.57 10.07 10.07
CA ILE A 46 16.90 9.79 9.49
C ILE A 46 17.97 9.74 10.58
N ASP A 47 17.96 10.70 11.51
CA ASP A 47 18.88 10.74 12.66
C ASP A 47 18.74 9.50 13.55
N GLU A 48 17.53 8.95 13.69
CA GLU A 48 17.27 7.69 14.42
C GLU A 48 17.62 6.42 13.60
N GLY A 49 18.07 6.60 12.36
CA GLY A 49 18.65 5.59 11.48
C GLY A 49 17.69 4.99 10.45
N VAL A 50 16.53 5.61 10.19
CA VAL A 50 15.70 5.28 9.02
C VAL A 50 16.45 5.69 7.76
N ASN A 51 16.58 4.77 6.80
CA ASN A 51 17.27 5.03 5.53
C ASN A 51 16.48 4.57 4.30
N TYR A 52 15.19 4.28 4.43
CA TYR A 52 14.31 4.03 3.29
C TYR A 52 13.20 5.09 3.29
N VAL A 53 13.21 5.99 2.31
CA VAL A 53 12.24 7.09 2.19
C VAL A 53 11.42 6.88 0.93
N ASP A 54 10.10 6.75 1.09
CA ASP A 54 9.20 6.34 0.02
C ASP A 54 8.22 7.45 -0.37
N THR A 55 8.24 7.84 -1.64
CA THR A 55 7.26 8.74 -2.24
C THR A 55 6.70 8.16 -3.54
N ALA A 56 5.86 8.92 -4.25
CA ALA A 56 5.37 8.58 -5.57
C ALA A 56 4.90 9.85 -6.29
N PHE A 57 4.89 9.80 -7.62
CA PHE A 57 4.46 10.92 -8.47
C PHE A 57 3.16 11.62 -8.02
N PRO A 58 2.04 10.92 -7.71
CA PRO A 58 0.79 11.60 -7.37
C PRO A 58 0.65 12.02 -5.90
N TYR A 59 1.61 11.69 -5.02
CA TYR A 59 1.43 11.91 -3.58
C TYR A 59 1.38 13.39 -3.23
N HIS A 60 0.42 13.76 -2.36
CA HIS A 60 0.09 15.16 -2.06
C HIS A 60 -0.37 15.96 -3.30
N GLY A 61 -1.15 15.31 -4.16
CA GLY A 61 -1.87 15.91 -5.28
C GLY A 61 -3.40 15.82 -5.12
N THR A 62 -4.14 16.52 -5.97
CA THR A 62 -5.61 16.46 -6.03
C THR A 62 -6.17 15.28 -6.83
N SER A 63 -5.32 14.57 -7.59
CA SER A 63 -5.70 13.37 -8.33
C SER A 63 -4.48 12.50 -8.63
N ALA A 64 -4.72 11.26 -9.05
CA ALA A 64 -3.68 10.37 -9.56
C ALA A 64 -3.18 10.75 -10.98
N GLN A 65 -3.74 11.79 -11.60
CA GLN A 65 -3.43 12.19 -12.98
C GLN A 65 -2.31 13.24 -13.06
N GLY A 66 -1.96 13.88 -11.95
CA GLY A 66 -0.97 14.95 -11.89
C GLY A 66 0.08 14.71 -10.81
N GLY A 67 1.22 15.37 -10.97
CA GLY A 67 2.30 15.31 -9.99
C GLY A 67 1.94 16.04 -8.70
N GLY A 68 2.00 15.34 -7.57
CA GLY A 68 1.72 15.89 -6.24
C GLY A 68 2.97 16.42 -5.51
N MET A 69 2.76 17.15 -4.42
CA MET A 69 3.82 17.94 -3.76
C MET A 69 4.86 17.13 -2.98
N SER A 70 4.70 15.81 -2.83
CA SER A 70 5.60 14.98 -2.01
C SER A 70 7.04 14.91 -2.54
N GLU A 71 7.21 14.73 -3.86
CA GLU A 71 8.54 14.71 -4.49
C GLU A 71 9.23 16.07 -4.41
N VAL A 72 8.48 17.15 -4.61
CA VAL A 72 9.00 18.53 -4.50
C VAL A 72 9.46 18.81 -3.07
N PHE A 73 8.67 18.41 -2.07
CA PHE A 73 9.02 18.51 -0.66
C PHE A 73 10.32 17.74 -0.36
N LEU A 74 10.43 16.48 -0.77
CA LEU A 74 11.62 15.67 -0.54
C LEU A 74 12.86 16.24 -1.23
N GLY A 75 12.72 16.71 -2.47
CA GLY A 75 13.84 17.35 -3.17
C GLY A 75 14.36 18.57 -2.42
N ASN A 76 13.48 19.41 -1.88
CA ASN A 76 13.89 20.54 -1.05
C ASN A 76 14.50 20.11 0.30
N ALA A 77 13.96 19.07 0.93
CA ALA A 77 14.40 18.62 2.25
C ALA A 77 15.75 17.89 2.21
N LEU A 78 16.04 17.13 1.14
CA LEU A 78 17.25 16.29 1.06
C LEU A 78 18.44 16.96 0.35
N ARG A 79 18.22 17.98 -0.50
CA ARG A 79 19.25 18.55 -1.40
C ARG A 79 20.50 19.10 -0.71
N ASN A 80 20.43 19.47 0.57
CA ASN A 80 21.55 20.10 1.26
C ASN A 80 22.15 19.25 2.38
N ASN A 81 21.41 18.26 2.88
CA ASN A 81 21.81 17.35 3.95
C ASN A 81 20.94 16.09 3.81
N TYR A 82 21.48 14.92 4.15
CA TYR A 82 20.78 13.63 4.17
C TYR A 82 20.49 12.89 2.86
N ARG A 83 20.70 13.48 1.66
CA ARG A 83 20.50 12.72 0.41
C ARG A 83 21.30 11.42 0.38
N GLU A 84 22.56 11.45 0.80
CA GLU A 84 23.46 10.28 0.84
C GLU A 84 23.19 9.34 2.03
N ASP A 85 22.40 9.78 3.02
CA ASP A 85 22.08 8.98 4.21
C ASP A 85 20.85 8.08 4.01
N VAL A 86 20.14 8.26 2.89
CA VAL A 86 18.88 7.56 2.60
C VAL A 86 18.89 6.92 1.21
N PHE A 87 18.19 5.81 1.11
CA PHE A 87 17.70 5.30 -0.16
C PHE A 87 16.36 5.96 -0.47
N LEU A 88 16.34 6.71 -1.57
CA LEU A 88 15.17 7.42 -2.05
C LEU A 88 14.37 6.54 -3.02
N SER A 89 13.10 6.33 -2.71
CA SER A 89 12.15 5.55 -3.50
C SER A 89 11.07 6.45 -4.11
N THR A 90 10.84 6.35 -5.43
CA THR A 90 9.65 6.91 -6.08
C THR A 90 9.11 5.96 -7.15
N LYS A 91 7.95 6.30 -7.72
CA LYS A 91 7.16 5.39 -8.55
C LYS A 91 6.67 6.08 -9.82
N LEU A 92 6.92 5.44 -10.97
CA LEU A 92 6.36 5.80 -12.27
C LEU A 92 4.82 5.64 -12.23
N PRO A 93 4.03 6.65 -12.62
CA PRO A 93 2.57 6.54 -12.65
C PRO A 93 2.12 5.66 -13.84
N SER A 94 2.19 4.34 -13.68
CA SER A 94 2.00 3.34 -14.74
C SER A 94 0.71 3.53 -15.55
N TRP A 95 -0.38 3.93 -14.90
CA TRP A 95 -1.68 4.16 -15.55
C TRP A 95 -1.71 5.38 -16.48
N LEU A 96 -0.70 6.25 -16.45
CA LEU A 96 -0.56 7.40 -17.35
C LEU A 96 0.29 7.11 -18.57
N VAL A 97 1.00 5.98 -18.60
CA VAL A 97 1.85 5.59 -19.73
C VAL A 97 0.97 5.10 -20.87
N GLN A 98 1.10 5.74 -22.04
CA GLN A 98 0.41 5.33 -23.27
C GLN A 98 1.40 4.92 -24.36
N LYS A 99 2.64 5.41 -24.28
CA LYS A 99 3.72 5.17 -25.26
C LYS A 99 5.09 5.29 -24.61
N LYS A 100 6.13 4.84 -25.32
CA LYS A 100 7.52 4.80 -24.85
C LYS A 100 8.04 6.16 -24.37
N GLU A 101 7.67 7.25 -25.03
CA GLU A 101 8.16 8.59 -24.67
C GLU A 101 7.66 9.04 -23.28
N ASP A 102 6.52 8.53 -22.83
CA ASP A 102 5.96 8.90 -21.53
C ASP A 102 6.84 8.37 -20.38
N LEU A 103 7.49 7.21 -20.56
CA LEU A 103 8.37 6.61 -19.57
C LEU A 103 9.53 7.54 -19.20
N ASN A 104 10.27 8.01 -20.21
CA ASN A 104 11.38 8.94 -20.03
C ASN A 104 10.90 10.31 -19.53
N PHE A 105 9.76 10.79 -20.05
CA PHE A 105 9.17 12.05 -19.60
C PHE A 105 8.90 12.04 -18.09
N PHE A 106 8.27 10.99 -17.57
CA PHE A 106 7.97 10.90 -16.15
C PHE A 106 9.24 10.75 -15.30
N LEU A 107 10.21 9.93 -15.71
CA LEU A 107 11.46 9.79 -14.98
C LEU A 107 12.22 11.12 -14.88
N ASP A 108 12.38 11.84 -15.99
CA ASP A 108 13.08 13.12 -16.01
C ASP A 108 12.36 14.19 -15.16
N GLU A 109 11.02 14.21 -15.21
CA GLU A 109 10.21 15.09 -14.36
C GLU A 109 10.36 14.74 -12.87
N GLN A 110 10.39 13.45 -12.51
CA GLN A 110 10.58 13.00 -11.13
C GLN A 110 11.97 13.35 -10.60
N LEU A 111 13.03 13.15 -11.37
CA LEU A 111 14.40 13.56 -11.04
C LEU A 111 14.49 15.07 -10.80
N LYS A 112 13.85 15.87 -11.67
CA LYS A 112 13.78 17.33 -11.52
C LYS A 112 13.04 17.76 -10.25
N ARG A 113 11.90 17.13 -9.93
CA ARG A 113 11.11 17.44 -8.72
C ARG A 113 11.87 17.08 -7.45
N LEU A 114 12.53 15.92 -7.46
CA LEU A 114 13.40 15.43 -6.38
C LEU A 114 14.76 16.15 -6.32
N GLN A 115 15.09 16.97 -7.31
CA GLN A 115 16.34 17.73 -7.40
C GLN A 115 17.59 16.85 -7.21
N THR A 116 17.59 15.67 -7.83
CA THR A 116 18.67 14.69 -7.79
C THR A 116 18.88 14.11 -9.18
N ASP A 117 20.08 13.63 -9.45
CA ASP A 117 20.45 12.92 -10.67
C ASP A 117 20.15 11.41 -10.61
N ARG A 118 19.86 10.88 -9.42
CA ARG A 118 19.62 9.46 -9.19
C ARG A 118 18.50 9.18 -8.19
N ILE A 119 17.65 8.20 -8.54
CA ILE A 119 16.69 7.56 -7.62
C ILE A 119 17.22 6.18 -7.24
N ASP A 120 17.25 5.83 -5.96
CA ASP A 120 17.84 4.55 -5.53
C ASP A 120 16.94 3.37 -5.87
N PHE A 121 15.65 3.48 -5.54
CA PHE A 121 14.63 2.46 -5.79
C PHE A 121 13.51 3.03 -6.66
N TYR A 122 13.40 2.57 -7.90
CA TYR A 122 12.37 3.07 -8.83
C TYR A 122 11.34 1.99 -9.10
N LEU A 123 10.06 2.31 -8.90
CA LEU A 123 8.97 1.36 -9.03
C LEU A 123 8.07 1.66 -10.23
N LEU A 124 7.61 0.63 -10.93
CA LEU A 124 6.35 0.74 -11.67
C LEU A 124 5.19 0.76 -10.66
N HIS A 125 4.41 1.84 -10.63
CA HIS A 125 3.38 2.03 -9.61
C HIS A 125 2.13 1.21 -9.92
N GLY A 126 1.75 0.34 -8.98
CA GLY A 126 0.42 -0.24 -8.86
C GLY A 126 0.04 -1.16 -10.01
N LEU A 127 0.97 -2.01 -10.45
CA LEU A 127 0.74 -2.92 -11.58
C LEU A 127 -0.57 -3.69 -11.42
N HIS A 128 -1.33 -3.68 -12.50
CA HIS A 128 -2.65 -4.26 -12.65
C HIS A 128 -2.83 -4.70 -14.11
N GLN A 129 -3.65 -5.72 -14.33
CA GLN A 129 -3.87 -6.31 -15.66
C GLN A 129 -4.35 -5.28 -16.70
N ASP A 130 -5.18 -4.32 -16.30
CA ASP A 130 -5.80 -3.30 -17.17
C ASP A 130 -4.84 -2.51 -18.04
N PHE A 131 -3.60 -2.28 -17.59
CA PHE A 131 -2.60 -1.49 -18.33
C PHE A 131 -1.26 -2.20 -18.49
N TRP A 132 -1.16 -3.46 -18.07
CA TRP A 132 0.06 -4.25 -18.21
C TRP A 132 0.50 -4.38 -19.66
N GLN A 133 -0.42 -4.70 -20.57
CA GLN A 133 -0.11 -4.84 -21.98
C GLN A 133 0.37 -3.51 -22.60
N THR A 134 -0.18 -2.38 -22.15
CA THR A 134 0.24 -1.05 -22.62
C THR A 134 1.68 -0.74 -22.21
N LEU A 135 2.07 -1.10 -20.97
CA LEU A 135 3.46 -0.95 -20.51
C LEU A 135 4.43 -1.81 -21.34
N LEU A 136 4.06 -3.06 -21.62
CA LEU A 136 4.88 -3.94 -22.46
C LEU A 136 5.05 -3.39 -23.88
N LEU A 137 3.98 -2.86 -24.48
CA LEU A 137 4.04 -2.22 -25.81
C LEU A 137 4.82 -0.90 -25.82
N ALA A 138 5.01 -0.28 -24.65
CA ALA A 138 5.83 0.91 -24.47
C ALA A 138 7.32 0.58 -24.23
N ASP A 139 7.73 -0.69 -24.34
CA ASP A 139 9.09 -1.21 -24.07
C ASP A 139 9.57 -0.88 -22.64
N VAL A 140 8.70 -1.09 -21.64
CA VAL A 140 9.00 -0.73 -20.25
C VAL A 140 10.27 -1.41 -19.69
N PHE A 141 10.57 -2.64 -20.09
CA PHE A 141 11.77 -3.35 -19.62
C PHE A 141 13.05 -2.75 -20.18
N ASP A 142 13.11 -2.49 -21.48
CA ASP A 142 14.24 -1.77 -22.10
C ASP A 142 14.43 -0.39 -21.45
N PHE A 143 13.34 0.30 -21.14
CA PHE A 143 13.42 1.59 -20.43
C PHE A 143 14.07 1.44 -19.04
N LEU A 144 13.68 0.44 -18.25
CA LEU A 144 14.25 0.21 -16.92
C LEU A 144 15.74 -0.13 -17.01
N ASP A 145 16.13 -1.02 -17.92
CA ASP A 145 17.53 -1.41 -18.15
C ASP A 145 18.38 -0.20 -18.55
N ASN A 146 17.91 0.61 -19.51
CA ASN A 146 18.60 1.82 -19.92
C ASN A 146 18.70 2.85 -18.77
N ALA A 147 17.66 3.03 -17.97
CA ALA A 147 17.69 3.96 -16.84
C ALA A 147 18.68 3.52 -15.74
N ILE A 148 18.87 2.21 -15.57
CA ILE A 148 19.91 1.65 -14.68
C ILE A 148 21.30 1.90 -15.28
N ASP A 149 21.50 1.58 -16.55
CA ASP A 149 22.78 1.76 -17.25
C ASP A 149 23.23 3.23 -17.31
N GLU A 150 22.29 4.16 -17.46
CA GLU A 150 22.53 5.60 -17.39
C GLU A 150 22.78 6.11 -15.96
N GLY A 151 22.56 5.28 -14.94
CA GLY A 151 22.72 5.63 -13.53
C GLY A 151 21.61 6.51 -12.96
N LYS A 152 20.54 6.76 -13.72
CA LYS A 152 19.37 7.55 -13.29
C LYS A 152 18.56 6.83 -12.21
N ILE A 153 18.53 5.50 -12.25
CA ILE A 153 17.93 4.67 -11.20
C ILE A 153 18.94 3.62 -10.70
N GLY A 154 18.89 3.28 -9.42
CA GLY A 154 19.75 2.25 -8.83
C GLY A 154 19.20 0.83 -9.03
N TYR A 155 17.93 0.64 -8.71
CA TYR A 155 17.25 -0.64 -8.75
C TYR A 155 15.82 -0.49 -9.25
N ALA A 156 15.40 -1.40 -10.13
CA ALA A 156 14.04 -1.47 -10.64
C ALA A 156 13.17 -2.42 -9.79
N GLY A 157 11.98 -1.96 -9.42
CA GLY A 157 10.96 -2.75 -8.74
C GLY A 157 9.55 -2.40 -9.23
N PHE A 158 8.56 -2.91 -8.53
CA PHE A 158 7.16 -2.59 -8.81
C PHE A 158 6.34 -2.58 -7.51
N SER A 159 5.26 -1.80 -7.48
CA SER A 159 4.20 -2.01 -6.52
C SER A 159 2.99 -2.65 -7.19
N PHE A 160 2.17 -3.36 -6.41
CA PHE A 160 1.20 -4.30 -6.95
C PHE A 160 -0.18 -4.16 -6.31
N HIS A 161 -1.24 -4.23 -7.12
CA HIS A 161 -2.64 -4.06 -6.69
C HIS A 161 -3.64 -4.98 -7.44
N ASP A 162 -3.30 -6.26 -7.63
CA ASP A 162 -4.12 -7.23 -8.36
C ASP A 162 -4.06 -8.61 -7.66
N GLU A 163 -4.53 -9.69 -8.29
CA GLU A 163 -4.59 -11.03 -7.73
C GLU A 163 -3.25 -11.80 -7.83
N TYR A 164 -3.08 -12.79 -6.94
CA TYR A 164 -1.83 -13.56 -6.81
C TYR A 164 -1.31 -14.21 -8.10
N GLU A 165 -2.17 -14.73 -8.97
CA GLU A 165 -1.69 -15.35 -10.23
C GLU A 165 -1.08 -14.32 -11.17
N PHE A 166 -1.64 -13.11 -11.22
CA PHE A 166 -1.02 -12.02 -11.98
C PHE A 166 0.26 -11.51 -11.31
N PHE A 167 0.34 -11.53 -9.97
CA PHE A 167 1.58 -11.22 -9.25
C PHE A 167 2.74 -12.08 -9.69
N LYS A 168 2.54 -13.41 -9.78
CA LYS A 168 3.57 -14.34 -10.25
C LYS A 168 4.00 -14.03 -11.67
N LEU A 169 3.04 -13.79 -12.57
CA LEU A 169 3.33 -13.40 -13.94
C LEU A 169 4.21 -12.15 -14.00
N VAL A 170 3.90 -11.12 -13.22
CA VAL A 170 4.70 -9.90 -13.14
C VAL A 170 6.09 -10.20 -12.60
N VAL A 171 6.21 -10.95 -11.50
CA VAL A 171 7.51 -11.34 -10.93
C VAL A 171 8.38 -12.08 -11.94
N ASP A 172 7.81 -12.99 -12.72
CA ASP A 172 8.54 -13.82 -13.68
C ASP A 172 8.85 -13.09 -15.00
N SER A 173 8.28 -11.90 -15.22
CA SER A 173 8.38 -11.18 -16.50
C SER A 173 9.66 -10.36 -16.70
N TYR A 174 10.38 -10.05 -15.61
CA TYR A 174 11.57 -9.19 -15.63
C TYR A 174 12.46 -9.50 -14.42
N ASP A 175 13.75 -9.17 -14.49
CA ASP A 175 14.72 -9.41 -13.42
C ASP A 175 14.60 -8.38 -12.27
N TRP A 176 13.40 -8.22 -11.72
CA TRP A 176 13.08 -7.23 -10.67
C TRP A 176 14.04 -7.31 -9.49
N SER A 177 14.41 -6.17 -8.91
CA SER A 177 15.21 -6.13 -7.68
C SER A 177 14.37 -6.29 -6.41
N PHE A 178 13.12 -5.81 -6.44
CA PHE A 178 12.22 -5.80 -5.29
C PHE A 178 10.75 -5.66 -5.70
N ALA A 179 9.85 -6.03 -4.79
CA ALA A 179 8.41 -5.87 -4.94
C ALA A 179 7.80 -5.18 -3.71
N GLN A 180 6.86 -4.27 -3.95
CA GLN A 180 6.05 -3.63 -2.91
C GLN A 180 4.62 -4.18 -2.94
N ILE A 181 4.18 -4.80 -1.84
CA ILE A 181 2.88 -5.46 -1.72
C ILE A 181 2.11 -4.95 -0.50
N GLN A 182 0.79 -5.06 -0.55
CA GLN A 182 -0.07 -4.86 0.61
C GLN A 182 -0.02 -6.09 1.51
N LEU A 183 0.20 -5.89 2.81
CA LEU A 183 0.08 -6.93 3.82
C LEU A 183 -0.16 -6.34 5.20
N ASN A 184 -1.07 -6.94 5.95
CA ASN A 184 -1.27 -6.73 7.38
C ASN A 184 -1.94 -7.99 7.97
N TYR A 185 -2.17 -8.02 9.28
CA TYR A 185 -2.73 -9.21 9.93
C TYR A 185 -4.18 -9.52 9.54
N MET A 186 -4.91 -8.61 8.89
CA MET A 186 -6.27 -8.90 8.37
C MET A 186 -6.25 -9.34 6.91
N ASP A 187 -5.28 -8.86 6.13
CA ASP A 187 -5.26 -8.96 4.66
C ASP A 187 -4.26 -10.03 4.17
N GLU A 188 -4.05 -11.12 4.92
CA GLU A 188 -3.07 -12.18 4.60
C GLU A 188 -3.30 -12.86 3.24
N LYS A 189 -4.56 -12.85 2.75
CA LYS A 189 -4.98 -13.50 1.50
C LYS A 189 -5.51 -12.50 0.46
N PHE A 190 -5.33 -11.20 0.68
CA PHE A 190 -5.79 -10.16 -0.23
C PHE A 190 -4.67 -9.80 -1.23
N GLN A 191 -5.02 -9.67 -2.51
CA GLN A 191 -4.06 -9.38 -3.60
C GLN A 191 -2.90 -10.40 -3.62
N ALA A 192 -1.65 -9.94 -3.69
CA ALA A 192 -0.48 -10.78 -3.55
C ALA A 192 -0.46 -11.49 -2.17
N GLY A 193 -0.79 -10.77 -1.10
CA GLY A 193 -0.86 -11.30 0.26
C GLY A 193 0.41 -12.04 0.70
N LYS A 194 0.23 -13.01 1.60
CA LYS A 194 1.32 -13.83 2.13
C LYS A 194 1.90 -14.78 1.09
N ALA A 195 1.07 -15.33 0.21
CA ALA A 195 1.54 -16.20 -0.88
C ALA A 195 2.48 -15.45 -1.84
N GLY A 196 2.18 -14.18 -2.14
CA GLY A 196 3.02 -13.30 -2.93
C GLY A 196 4.30 -12.89 -2.21
N LEU A 197 4.24 -12.64 -0.90
CA LEU A 197 5.43 -12.41 -0.08
C LEU A 197 6.42 -13.58 -0.17
N ASP A 198 5.91 -14.80 0.03
CA ASP A 198 6.70 -16.04 -0.04
C ASP A 198 7.27 -16.25 -1.45
N TYR A 199 6.46 -15.99 -2.48
CA TYR A 199 6.89 -16.12 -3.88
C TYR A 199 8.01 -15.13 -4.22
N ALA A 200 7.85 -13.85 -3.88
CA ALA A 200 8.87 -12.83 -4.08
C ALA A 200 10.17 -13.20 -3.36
N LYS A 201 10.06 -13.72 -2.13
CA LYS A 201 11.25 -14.13 -1.39
C LYS A 201 11.96 -15.32 -2.02
N ASN A 202 11.23 -16.29 -2.58
CA ASN A 202 11.81 -17.43 -3.30
C ASN A 202 12.59 -17.01 -4.56
N GLN A 203 12.25 -15.86 -5.16
CA GLN A 203 13.01 -15.24 -6.26
C GLN A 203 14.11 -14.28 -5.76
N ASP A 204 14.41 -14.30 -4.46
CA ASP A 204 15.33 -13.40 -3.75
C ASP A 204 15.06 -11.89 -3.97
N LEU A 205 13.80 -11.52 -4.19
CA LEU A 205 13.41 -10.11 -4.28
C LEU A 205 13.48 -9.44 -2.90
N GLY A 206 13.85 -8.16 -2.89
CA GLY A 206 13.55 -7.29 -1.76
C GLY A 206 12.04 -7.13 -1.59
N THR A 207 11.54 -7.03 -0.36
CA THR A 207 10.10 -6.89 -0.10
C THR A 207 9.81 -5.64 0.73
N VAL A 208 8.84 -4.87 0.25
CA VAL A 208 8.35 -3.65 0.89
C VAL A 208 6.87 -3.83 1.18
N ILE A 209 6.47 -3.66 2.44
CA ILE A 209 5.07 -3.79 2.84
C ILE A 209 4.43 -2.41 2.93
N MET A 210 3.35 -2.22 2.18
CA MET A 210 2.46 -1.07 2.30
C MET A 210 1.15 -1.44 3.01
N GLU A 211 0.41 -0.42 3.44
CA GLU A 211 -0.81 -0.54 4.23
C GLU A 211 -0.72 -1.40 5.51
N PRO A 212 0.36 -1.30 6.31
CA PRO A 212 0.56 -2.19 7.45
C PRO A 212 -0.52 -2.07 8.54
N LEU A 213 -1.20 -0.92 8.59
CA LEU A 213 -2.24 -0.59 9.56
C LEU A 213 -3.59 -0.26 8.89
N ARG A 214 -3.74 -0.65 7.61
CA ARG A 214 -4.93 -0.43 6.78
C ARG A 214 -5.46 1.02 6.85
N GLY A 215 -4.57 1.99 6.62
CA GLY A 215 -4.91 3.43 6.68
C GLY A 215 -5.25 3.96 8.09
N GLY A 216 -4.89 3.22 9.14
CA GLY A 216 -5.19 3.56 10.54
C GLY A 216 -6.43 2.85 11.08
N CYS A 217 -7.15 2.06 10.28
CA CYS A 217 -8.31 1.28 10.76
C CYS A 217 -7.92 0.22 11.81
N LEU A 218 -6.66 -0.25 11.79
CA LEU A 218 -6.14 -1.20 12.77
C LEU A 218 -5.56 -0.52 14.03
N THR A 219 -5.68 0.81 14.12
CA THR A 219 -5.20 1.57 15.29
C THR A 219 -6.25 2.50 15.89
N LYS A 220 -7.15 3.04 15.06
CA LYS A 220 -8.25 3.92 15.46
C LYS A 220 -9.55 3.13 15.53
N ASN A 221 -10.44 3.51 16.46
CA ASN A 221 -11.81 2.98 16.56
C ASN A 221 -11.89 1.45 16.64
N LEU A 222 -10.92 0.82 17.29
CA LEU A 222 -10.94 -0.63 17.51
C LEU A 222 -12.24 -1.05 18.20
N PRO A 223 -12.88 -2.14 17.76
CA PRO A 223 -13.93 -2.77 18.53
C PRO A 223 -13.56 -3.00 20.00
N GLU A 224 -14.49 -2.78 20.93
CA GLU A 224 -14.25 -3.02 22.37
C GLU A 224 -13.80 -4.46 22.66
N GLU A 225 -14.33 -5.42 21.90
CA GLU A 225 -13.94 -6.81 21.97
C GLU A 225 -12.49 -7.05 21.52
N VAL A 226 -12.07 -6.42 20.41
CA VAL A 226 -10.67 -6.45 19.96
C VAL A 226 -9.75 -5.80 20.99
N LYS A 227 -10.16 -4.67 21.57
CA LYS A 227 -9.43 -4.04 22.68
C LYS A 227 -9.31 -4.99 23.88
N SER A 228 -10.39 -5.68 24.24
CA SER A 228 -10.39 -6.67 25.33
C SER A 228 -9.40 -7.79 25.08
N ILE A 229 -9.36 -8.35 23.86
CA ILE A 229 -8.41 -9.40 23.48
C ILE A 229 -6.96 -8.90 23.60
N TRP A 230 -6.64 -7.73 23.04
CA TRP A 230 -5.30 -7.13 23.17
C TRP A 230 -4.93 -6.79 24.61
N ASN A 231 -5.89 -6.33 25.41
CA ASN A 231 -5.72 -6.11 26.84
C ASN A 231 -5.56 -7.41 27.63
N GLY A 232 -5.84 -8.57 27.05
CA GLY A 232 -5.54 -9.87 27.64
C GLY A 232 -4.07 -10.28 27.54
N ALA A 233 -3.27 -9.64 26.67
CA ALA A 233 -1.87 -9.98 26.47
C ALA A 233 -1.03 -9.71 27.73
N GLU A 234 -0.07 -10.59 28.04
CA GLU A 234 0.92 -10.36 29.09
C GLU A 234 1.76 -9.11 28.78
N ASN A 235 2.33 -9.06 27.57
CA ASN A 235 3.07 -7.90 27.08
C ASN A 235 2.14 -6.92 26.39
N LYS A 236 1.75 -5.86 27.10
CA LYS A 236 0.95 -4.77 26.54
C LYS A 236 1.70 -4.09 25.39
N LYS A 237 0.98 -3.89 24.30
CA LYS A 237 1.45 -3.20 23.10
C LYS A 237 0.36 -2.24 22.66
N SER A 238 0.76 -1.14 22.05
CA SER A 238 -0.22 -0.28 21.37
C SER A 238 -0.82 -1.00 20.16
N PRO A 239 -1.96 -0.53 19.64
CA PRO A 239 -2.51 -1.04 18.38
C PRO A 239 -1.53 -0.96 17.20
N ALA A 240 -0.76 0.12 17.11
CA ALA A 240 0.26 0.28 16.06
C ALA A 240 1.37 -0.76 16.24
N GLU A 241 1.82 -0.98 17.47
CA GLU A 241 2.82 -1.99 17.79
C GLU A 241 2.34 -3.40 17.43
N TRP A 242 1.08 -3.77 17.71
CA TRP A 242 0.53 -5.06 17.25
C TRP A 242 0.58 -5.20 15.73
N GLY A 243 0.16 -4.19 14.97
CA GLY A 243 0.17 -4.26 13.52
C GLY A 243 1.58 -4.36 12.92
N LEU A 244 2.51 -3.53 13.41
CA LEU A 244 3.88 -3.49 12.91
C LEU A 244 4.70 -4.72 13.32
N ARG A 245 4.57 -5.18 14.57
CA ARG A 245 5.26 -6.39 15.06
C ARG A 245 4.83 -7.65 14.33
N TYR A 246 3.56 -7.75 13.92
CA TYR A 246 3.08 -8.87 13.09
C TYR A 246 3.87 -8.99 11.78
N LEU A 247 4.11 -7.85 11.11
CA LEU A 247 4.87 -7.82 9.87
C LEU A 247 6.36 -8.09 10.12
N TRP A 248 6.96 -7.42 11.11
CA TRP A 248 8.38 -7.62 11.42
C TRP A 248 8.71 -8.99 11.99
N ASN A 249 7.72 -9.73 12.51
CA ASN A 249 7.91 -11.12 12.93
C ASN A 249 8.34 -12.04 11.76
N GLN A 250 7.97 -11.69 10.53
CA GLN A 250 8.25 -12.46 9.33
C GLN A 250 9.66 -12.11 8.77
N PRO A 251 10.56 -13.09 8.54
CA PRO A 251 11.87 -12.84 7.96
C PRO A 251 11.83 -12.40 6.48
N GLU A 252 10.76 -12.71 5.77
CA GLU A 252 10.55 -12.37 4.37
C GLU A 252 10.35 -10.86 4.17
N VAL A 253 9.84 -10.14 5.18
CA VAL A 253 9.61 -8.69 5.15
C VAL A 253 10.93 -7.93 5.31
N ASN A 254 11.30 -7.04 4.38
CA ASN A 254 12.51 -6.22 4.55
C ASN A 254 12.21 -4.83 5.10
N VAL A 255 11.21 -4.15 4.53
CA VAL A 255 10.79 -2.79 4.93
C VAL A 255 9.28 -2.77 5.14
N VAL A 256 8.82 -2.10 6.19
CA VAL A 256 7.41 -1.76 6.39
C VAL A 256 7.27 -0.24 6.26
N LEU A 257 6.45 0.20 5.30
CA LEU A 257 6.16 1.61 5.08
C LEU A 257 5.06 2.08 6.03
N SER A 258 5.38 3.03 6.90
CA SER A 258 4.38 3.72 7.70
C SER A 258 4.20 5.15 7.22
N GLY A 259 2.96 5.52 6.89
CA GLY A 259 2.57 6.92 6.73
C GLY A 259 2.28 7.52 8.10
N MET A 260 3.05 8.53 8.50
CA MET A 260 2.95 9.16 9.83
C MET A 260 2.65 10.64 9.64
N SER A 261 1.60 11.14 10.30
CA SER A 261 1.14 12.52 10.16
C SER A 261 1.45 13.39 11.40
N THR A 262 1.95 12.78 12.48
CA THR A 262 2.34 13.48 13.71
C THR A 262 3.67 12.98 14.24
N MET A 263 4.37 13.82 15.01
CA MET A 263 5.59 13.41 15.71
C MET A 263 5.35 12.27 16.70
N GLU A 264 4.19 12.21 17.35
CA GLU A 264 3.85 11.12 18.25
C GLU A 264 3.85 9.75 17.55
N GLN A 265 3.20 9.66 16.38
CA GLN A 265 3.20 8.45 15.55
C GLN A 265 4.60 8.07 15.10
N LEU A 266 5.42 9.06 14.72
CA LEU A 266 6.80 8.82 14.34
C LEU A 266 7.62 8.24 15.49
N ASN A 267 7.59 8.89 16.66
CA ASN A 267 8.34 8.46 17.84
C ASN A 267 7.91 7.06 18.29
N GLU A 268 6.60 6.80 18.32
CA GLU A 268 6.08 5.47 18.63
C GLU A 268 6.62 4.42 17.64
N ASN A 269 6.51 4.67 16.34
CA ASN A 269 6.97 3.72 15.33
C ASN A 269 8.49 3.49 15.36
N LEU A 270 9.28 4.52 15.64
CA LEU A 270 10.73 4.41 15.82
C LEU A 270 11.08 3.50 17.01
N GLU A 271 10.40 3.68 18.15
CA GLU A 271 10.60 2.84 19.34
C GLU A 271 10.15 1.39 19.13
N ILE A 272 9.08 1.16 18.37
CA ILE A 272 8.68 -0.20 18.01
C ILE A 272 9.71 -0.83 17.06
N ALA A 273 10.20 -0.08 16.07
CA ALA A 273 11.16 -0.56 15.08
C ALA A 273 12.50 -0.98 15.72
N LYS A 274 12.92 -0.35 16.83
CA LYS A 274 14.10 -0.79 17.61
C LYS A 274 13.95 -2.23 18.14
N ARG A 275 12.71 -2.73 18.27
CA ARG A 275 12.37 -4.06 18.81
C ARG A 275 11.70 -4.97 17.76
N GLY A 276 11.68 -4.59 16.47
CA GLY A 276 11.04 -5.33 15.38
C GLY A 276 11.84 -6.53 14.86
N HIS A 277 12.26 -7.43 15.74
CA HIS A 277 12.99 -8.64 15.36
C HIS A 277 12.08 -9.68 14.70
N VAL A 278 12.66 -10.52 13.83
CA VAL A 278 11.99 -11.72 13.32
C VAL A 278 11.73 -12.70 14.46
N ASN A 279 10.66 -13.51 14.34
CA ASN A 279 10.28 -14.52 15.35
C ASN A 279 10.23 -13.97 16.78
N SER A 280 9.75 -12.74 16.93
CA SER A 280 9.74 -12.00 18.20
C SER A 280 8.40 -12.06 18.93
N LEU A 281 7.34 -12.55 18.28
CA LEU A 281 6.04 -12.78 18.89
C LEU A 281 5.97 -14.17 19.54
N THR A 282 5.38 -14.26 20.72
CA THR A 282 5.17 -15.55 21.40
C THR A 282 4.02 -16.34 20.77
N HIS A 283 3.92 -17.63 21.09
CA HIS A 283 2.79 -18.46 20.68
C HIS A 283 1.46 -17.86 21.14
N ASP A 284 1.36 -17.49 22.42
CA ASP A 284 0.17 -16.88 23.00
C ASP A 284 -0.21 -15.57 22.29
N GLU A 285 0.79 -14.75 21.92
CA GLU A 285 0.56 -13.52 21.16
C GLU A 285 0.02 -13.82 19.76
N LEU A 286 0.57 -14.84 19.08
CA LEU A 286 0.07 -15.30 17.78
C LEU A 286 -1.38 -15.79 17.87
N GLU A 287 -1.76 -16.49 18.93
CA GLU A 287 -3.17 -16.88 19.16
C GLU A 287 -4.09 -15.67 19.36
N LEU A 288 -3.61 -14.58 19.96
CA LEU A 288 -4.41 -13.36 20.08
C LEU A 288 -4.72 -12.76 18.71
N TYR A 289 -3.79 -12.81 17.74
CA TYR A 289 -4.09 -12.40 16.37
C TYR A 289 -5.21 -13.23 15.76
N GLU A 290 -5.21 -14.55 15.95
CA GLU A 290 -6.31 -15.40 15.46
C GLU A 290 -7.66 -15.01 16.09
N LYS A 291 -7.69 -14.75 17.40
CA LYS A 291 -8.91 -14.29 18.08
C LYS A 291 -9.39 -12.96 17.53
N VAL A 292 -8.48 -12.00 17.32
CA VAL A 292 -8.83 -10.69 16.76
C VAL A 292 -9.31 -10.81 15.31
N LYS A 293 -8.62 -11.62 14.49
CA LYS A 293 -9.05 -11.92 13.12
C LYS A 293 -10.46 -12.51 13.10
N ASN A 294 -10.79 -13.43 14.01
CA ASN A 294 -12.12 -14.02 14.12
C ASN A 294 -13.18 -12.98 14.50
N VAL A 295 -12.91 -12.10 15.47
CA VAL A 295 -13.85 -11.01 15.82
C VAL A 295 -14.09 -10.08 14.64
N TYR A 296 -13.06 -9.78 13.85
CA TYR A 296 -13.24 -9.01 12.61
C TYR A 296 -13.97 -9.81 11.52
N ALA A 297 -13.74 -11.13 11.41
CA ALA A 297 -14.41 -12.01 10.47
C ALA A 297 -15.91 -12.16 10.79
N GLU A 298 -16.29 -12.20 12.07
CA GLU A 298 -17.69 -12.20 12.52
C GLU A 298 -18.40 -10.87 12.21
N ARG A 299 -17.64 -9.80 11.98
CA ARG A 299 -18.15 -8.48 11.56
C ARG A 299 -18.16 -8.30 10.05
N VAL A 300 -17.78 -9.33 9.28
CA VAL A 300 -17.98 -9.36 7.83
C VAL A 300 -19.48 -9.29 7.58
N HIS A 301 -19.92 -8.18 7.00
CA HIS A 301 -21.33 -7.89 6.76
C HIS A 301 -21.88 -8.62 5.52
N VAL A 302 -21.01 -8.81 4.52
CA VAL A 302 -21.30 -9.46 3.25
C VAL A 302 -20.38 -10.66 3.08
N GLY A 303 -20.94 -11.87 3.02
CA GLY A 303 -20.20 -13.12 2.78
C GLY A 303 -19.67 -13.30 1.35
N CYS A 304 -19.33 -12.22 0.65
CA CYS A 304 -18.80 -12.25 -0.71
C CYS A 304 -17.36 -12.79 -0.70
N THR A 305 -17.11 -13.81 -1.54
CA THR A 305 -15.78 -14.41 -1.71
C THR A 305 -15.02 -13.86 -2.92
N SER A 306 -15.57 -12.83 -3.58
CA SER A 306 -15.02 -12.21 -4.79
C SER A 306 -14.70 -13.20 -5.93
N CYS A 307 -15.45 -14.31 -6.00
CA CYS A 307 -15.27 -15.37 -6.99
C CYS A 307 -15.65 -14.99 -8.44
N ASN A 308 -16.16 -13.77 -8.68
CA ASN A 308 -16.52 -13.21 -9.98
C ASN A 308 -17.59 -13.95 -10.80
N TYR A 309 -18.25 -15.00 -10.29
CA TYR A 309 -19.35 -15.67 -11.02
C TYR A 309 -20.54 -14.76 -11.36
N CYS A 310 -20.77 -13.73 -10.54
CA CYS A 310 -21.79 -12.71 -10.80
C CYS A 310 -21.43 -11.76 -11.95
N MET A 311 -20.19 -11.81 -12.45
CA MET A 311 -19.67 -10.93 -13.48
C MET A 311 -19.74 -11.56 -14.89
N PRO A 312 -19.78 -10.74 -15.96
CA PRO A 312 -19.96 -9.29 -15.93
C PRO A 312 -21.39 -8.90 -15.55
N CYS A 313 -21.54 -7.79 -14.82
CA CYS A 313 -22.84 -7.17 -14.59
C CYS A 313 -23.34 -6.50 -15.89
N PRO A 314 -24.60 -6.71 -16.32
CA PRO A 314 -25.16 -6.06 -17.51
C PRO A 314 -25.19 -4.52 -17.44
N LYS A 315 -25.02 -3.94 -16.25
CA LYS A 315 -24.96 -2.49 -16.03
C LYS A 315 -23.54 -1.95 -15.82
N GLY A 316 -22.53 -2.82 -15.90
CA GLY A 316 -21.13 -2.44 -15.69
C GLY A 316 -20.73 -2.31 -14.23
N VAL A 317 -21.62 -2.59 -13.27
CA VAL A 317 -21.31 -2.57 -11.83
C VAL A 317 -20.25 -3.63 -11.51
N ASP A 318 -19.20 -3.22 -10.81
CA ASP A 318 -18.22 -4.15 -10.23
C ASP A 318 -18.75 -4.67 -8.91
N ILE A 319 -19.53 -5.75 -8.99
CA ILE A 319 -20.28 -6.27 -7.86
C ILE A 319 -19.35 -6.65 -6.70
N PRO A 320 -18.31 -7.50 -6.88
CA PRO A 320 -17.43 -7.88 -5.79
C PRO A 320 -16.77 -6.69 -5.09
N LEU A 321 -16.31 -5.70 -5.87
CA LEU A 321 -15.61 -4.56 -5.32
C LEU A 321 -16.53 -3.66 -4.49
N ASN A 322 -17.76 -3.39 -4.94
CA ASN A 322 -18.74 -2.64 -4.13
C ASN A 322 -19.08 -3.39 -2.83
N LEU A 323 -19.30 -4.71 -2.89
CA LEU A 323 -19.55 -5.50 -1.68
C LEU A 323 -18.35 -5.50 -0.72
N SER A 324 -17.12 -5.46 -1.26
CA SER A 324 -15.90 -5.30 -0.45
C SER A 324 -15.86 -3.94 0.24
N LEU A 325 -16.21 -2.85 -0.44
CA LEU A 325 -16.23 -1.51 0.16
C LEU A 325 -17.25 -1.40 1.30
N LEU A 326 -18.42 -2.03 1.14
CA LEU A 326 -19.41 -2.12 2.20
C LEU A 326 -18.87 -2.90 3.40
N ASN A 327 -18.27 -4.07 3.15
CA ASN A 327 -17.59 -4.84 4.18
C ASN A 327 -16.54 -4.02 4.93
N ASP A 328 -15.75 -3.22 4.24
CA ASP A 328 -14.76 -2.35 4.87
C ASP A 328 -15.41 -1.35 5.83
N VAL A 329 -16.57 -0.78 5.49
CA VAL A 329 -17.27 0.13 6.41
C VAL A 329 -17.75 -0.60 7.64
N TYR A 330 -18.37 -1.76 7.51
CA TYR A 330 -18.87 -2.53 8.65
C TYR A 330 -17.75 -3.11 9.52
N MET A 331 -16.71 -3.63 8.88
CA MET A 331 -15.56 -4.25 9.52
C MET A 331 -14.76 -3.23 10.34
N TYR A 332 -14.60 -2.00 9.83
CA TYR A 332 -13.77 -0.98 10.46
C TYR A 332 -14.53 0.17 11.11
N LYS A 333 -15.87 0.22 10.96
CA LYS A 333 -16.69 1.38 11.30
C LYS A 333 -16.08 2.68 10.77
N ASN A 334 -15.48 2.62 9.58
CA ASN A 334 -14.76 3.72 8.95
C ASN A 334 -15.29 3.94 7.54
N LEU A 335 -15.91 5.11 7.33
CA LEU A 335 -16.50 5.48 6.05
C LEU A 335 -15.49 6.18 5.12
N GLU A 336 -14.44 6.82 5.65
CA GLU A 336 -13.63 7.77 4.89
C GLU A 336 -12.84 7.13 3.72
N LYS A 337 -12.13 6.02 3.99
CA LYS A 337 -11.35 5.31 2.95
C LYS A 337 -12.25 4.60 1.93
N PRO A 338 -13.29 3.83 2.34
CA PRO A 338 -14.21 3.23 1.38
C PRO A 338 -14.94 4.26 0.49
N THR A 339 -15.27 5.45 1.00
CA THR A 339 -15.87 6.54 0.21
C THR A 339 -14.96 7.01 -0.93
N GLY A 340 -13.64 7.11 -0.70
CA GLY A 340 -12.69 7.47 -1.75
C GLY A 340 -12.66 6.46 -2.90
N ASN A 341 -12.63 5.17 -2.56
CA ASN A 341 -12.68 4.08 -3.54
C ASN A 341 -14.04 4.01 -4.25
N TYR A 342 -15.14 4.24 -3.53
CA TYR A 342 -16.49 4.26 -4.12
C TYR A 342 -16.63 5.39 -5.14
N LYS A 343 -16.07 6.57 -4.86
CA LYS A 343 -16.02 7.69 -5.82
C LYS A 343 -15.24 7.36 -7.09
N PHE A 344 -14.16 6.59 -6.97
CA PHE A 344 -13.44 6.09 -8.15
C PHE A 344 -14.33 5.17 -9.00
N LEU A 345 -15.09 4.26 -8.38
CA LEU A 345 -16.06 3.41 -9.09
C LEU A 345 -17.17 4.21 -9.77
N MET A 346 -17.66 5.28 -9.13
CA MET A 346 -18.62 6.19 -9.77
C MET A 346 -18.03 6.79 -11.05
N GLY A 347 -16.78 7.27 -11.00
CA GLY A 347 -16.08 7.82 -12.17
C GLY A 347 -15.90 6.82 -13.31
N LYS A 348 -15.80 5.53 -13.00
CA LYS A 348 -15.69 4.43 -13.97
C LYS A 348 -17.02 3.83 -14.40
N LYS A 349 -18.15 4.32 -13.88
CA LYS A 349 -19.49 3.74 -14.06
C LYS A 349 -19.61 2.29 -13.59
N MET A 350 -18.90 1.97 -12.51
CA MET A 350 -18.81 0.64 -11.90
C MET A 350 -19.38 0.60 -10.47
N SER A 351 -19.85 1.73 -9.93
CA SER A 351 -20.41 1.80 -8.57
C SER A 351 -21.79 1.16 -8.46
N ALA A 352 -22.22 0.90 -7.23
CA ALA A 352 -23.51 0.28 -6.94
C ALA A 352 -24.71 1.13 -7.42
N GLY A 353 -24.58 2.45 -7.53
CA GLY A 353 -25.62 3.35 -8.05
C GLY A 353 -26.05 3.08 -9.50
N TYR A 354 -25.25 2.34 -10.28
CA TYR A 354 -25.63 1.91 -11.63
C TYR A 354 -26.45 0.62 -11.66
N CYS A 355 -26.62 -0.05 -10.52
CA CYS A 355 -27.44 -1.24 -10.40
C CYS A 355 -28.91 -0.92 -10.68
N ASN A 356 -29.53 -1.64 -11.61
CA ASN A 356 -30.98 -1.55 -11.85
C ASN A 356 -31.78 -2.68 -11.19
N GLN A 357 -31.16 -3.37 -10.22
CA GLN A 357 -31.76 -4.46 -9.45
C GLN A 357 -32.34 -5.61 -10.31
N CYS A 358 -31.69 -5.96 -11.42
CA CYS A 358 -32.17 -7.06 -12.29
C CYS A 358 -32.04 -8.47 -11.70
N GLY A 359 -31.24 -8.64 -10.64
CA GLY A 359 -31.06 -9.92 -9.92
C GLY A 359 -30.24 -11.00 -10.65
N ASP A 360 -29.65 -10.71 -11.80
CA ASP A 360 -28.89 -11.71 -12.57
C ASP A 360 -27.63 -12.21 -11.85
N CYS A 361 -27.04 -11.37 -11.01
CA CYS A 361 -25.90 -11.71 -10.16
C CYS A 361 -26.24 -12.74 -9.09
N GLU A 362 -27.43 -12.65 -8.49
CA GLU A 362 -27.88 -13.53 -7.39
C GLU A 362 -28.10 -14.94 -7.91
N LYS A 363 -28.67 -15.10 -9.11
CA LYS A 363 -28.82 -16.40 -9.79
C LYS A 363 -27.50 -17.12 -10.03
N LYS A 364 -26.40 -16.37 -10.15
CA LYS A 364 -25.04 -16.88 -10.39
C LYS A 364 -24.19 -16.96 -9.12
N CYS A 365 -24.69 -16.43 -8.00
CA CYS A 365 -23.92 -16.32 -6.78
C CYS A 365 -23.81 -17.69 -6.12
N THR A 366 -22.61 -18.27 -6.13
CA THR A 366 -22.34 -19.55 -5.47
C THR A 366 -22.47 -19.48 -3.95
N GLN A 367 -22.50 -18.27 -3.40
CA GLN A 367 -22.69 -17.99 -1.97
C GLN A 367 -24.16 -17.67 -1.63
N ASN A 368 -25.07 -17.68 -2.61
CA ASN A 368 -26.50 -17.35 -2.44
C ASN A 368 -26.75 -15.99 -1.76
N LEU A 369 -25.96 -14.97 -2.09
CA LEU A 369 -26.08 -13.64 -1.51
C LEU A 369 -27.24 -12.84 -2.14
N GLU A 370 -27.87 -12.00 -1.32
CA GLU A 370 -28.80 -10.94 -1.76
C GLU A 370 -28.02 -9.74 -2.29
N VAL A 371 -27.31 -9.95 -3.39
CA VAL A 371 -26.38 -8.99 -3.98
C VAL A 371 -27.02 -7.63 -4.22
N THR A 372 -28.25 -7.59 -4.74
CA THR A 372 -28.92 -6.33 -5.06
C THR A 372 -29.23 -5.50 -3.81
N SER A 373 -29.57 -6.14 -2.69
CA SER A 373 -29.79 -5.49 -1.39
C SER A 373 -28.52 -4.86 -0.86
N TYR A 374 -27.39 -5.58 -0.88
CA TYR A 374 -26.12 -5.02 -0.43
C TYR A 374 -25.58 -3.93 -1.37
N LEU A 375 -25.90 -3.98 -2.67
CA LEU A 375 -25.59 -2.87 -3.58
C LEU A 375 -26.47 -1.65 -3.26
N GLN A 376 -27.74 -1.84 -2.92
CA GLN A 376 -28.57 -0.72 -2.47
C GLN A 376 -28.01 -0.11 -1.18
N GLU A 377 -27.56 -0.94 -0.26
CA GLU A 377 -26.94 -0.47 0.98
C GLU A 377 -25.64 0.29 0.73
N ASN A 378 -24.85 -0.08 -0.28
CA ASN A 378 -23.73 0.72 -0.74
C ASN A 378 -24.19 2.12 -1.19
N VAL A 379 -25.25 2.20 -1.99
CA VAL A 379 -25.80 3.49 -2.44
C VAL A 379 -26.21 4.32 -1.23
N ASP A 380 -27.00 3.76 -0.32
CA ASP A 380 -27.50 4.46 0.88
C ASP A 380 -26.37 4.96 1.79
N LEU A 381 -25.22 4.30 1.75
CA LEU A 381 -24.05 4.61 2.58
C LEU A 381 -23.08 5.60 1.92
N PHE A 382 -22.95 5.58 0.59
CA PHE A 382 -21.92 6.31 -0.14
C PHE A 382 -22.44 7.42 -1.08
N GLU A 383 -23.73 7.43 -1.44
CA GLU A 383 -24.41 8.41 -2.32
C GLU A 383 -25.50 9.18 -1.56
#